data_AF-A0A0R1HP67-F1
#
_entry.id   AF-A0A0R1HP67-F1
#
_cell.length_a   1.000
_cell.length_b   1.000
_cell.length_c   1.000
_cell.angle_alpha   90.00
_cell.angle_beta   90.00
_cell.angle_gamma   90.00
#
_symmetry.space_group_name_H-M   'P 1'
#
loop_
_entity.id
_entity.type
_entity.pdbx_description
1 polymer ?
#
loop_
_entity_poly.entity_id
_entity_poly.type
_entity_poly.pdbx_seq_one_letter_code
_entity_poly.pdbx_strand_id
1 'polypeptide(L)'
;MPKVIESTPTQRQLKFTLWLLIHTPRHVAFTDLETFFGEPADVLHHDLNWMATFLHSFDLVVDPSVDQRVAIYGREANVFRAIQELLGHLKTSDRQTRYVLDAPTMETKLAAQVDQLSELETVNIDTWQAVYNYLWTLNMRYQYGRVKRASLDRLFTPDQLALISTESAIHHWSQQCIDVVESELKVPTSLPIIESYLLTLRVWLLTH
;
A
#
# COMPACT_ATOMS: atom_id res chain seq x y z
N MET A 1 -20.80 12.76 25.85
CA MET A 1 -20.24 12.11 24.64
C MET A 1 -19.97 10.66 25.00
N PRO A 2 -20.58 9.68 24.31
CA PRO A 2 -20.20 8.29 24.55
C PRO A 2 -18.77 8.11 24.07
N LYS A 3 -17.91 7.57 24.93
CA LYS A 3 -16.61 7.04 24.52
C LYS A 3 -16.88 5.97 23.46
N VAL A 4 -16.45 6.21 22.23
CA VAL A 4 -16.27 5.13 21.27
C VAL A 4 -15.23 4.22 21.91
N ILE A 5 -15.68 3.08 22.42
CA ILE A 5 -14.75 2.01 22.81
C ILE A 5 -14.21 1.54 21.47
N GLU A 6 -13.02 2.01 21.09
CA GLU A 6 -12.27 1.46 19.97
C GLU A 6 -11.99 0.00 20.32
N SER A 7 -12.85 -0.90 19.86
CA SER A 7 -12.58 -2.32 19.89
C SER A 7 -11.32 -2.57 19.07
N THR A 8 -10.31 -3.19 19.68
CA THR A 8 -9.10 -3.61 18.96
C THR A 8 -9.51 -4.39 17.71
N PRO A 9 -9.03 -4.00 16.51
CA PRO A 9 -9.46 -4.66 15.29
C PRO A 9 -9.03 -6.12 15.28
N THR A 10 -9.91 -6.99 14.78
CA THR A 10 -9.57 -8.40 14.62
C THR A 10 -8.56 -8.58 13.47
N GLN A 11 -7.73 -9.61 13.52
CA GLN A 11 -6.83 -9.91 12.38
C GLN A 11 -7.60 -10.13 11.07
N ARG A 12 -8.83 -10.65 11.15
CA ARG A 12 -9.70 -10.81 9.99
C ARG A 12 -10.07 -9.46 9.39
N GLN A 13 -10.52 -8.50 10.19
CA GLN A 13 -10.86 -7.15 9.75
C GLN A 13 -9.69 -6.47 9.05
N LEU A 14 -8.48 -6.59 9.62
CA LEU A 14 -7.26 -6.05 9.02
C LEU A 14 -6.95 -6.69 7.66
N LYS A 15 -6.97 -8.03 7.58
CA LYS A 15 -6.71 -8.77 6.34
C LYS A 15 -7.75 -8.51 5.26
N PHE A 16 -9.03 -8.43 5.65
CA PHE A 16 -10.13 -8.16 4.74
C PHE A 16 -10.03 -6.74 4.16
N THR A 17 -9.78 -5.75 5.02
CA THR A 17 -9.59 -4.36 4.59
C THR A 17 -8.39 -4.23 3.66
N LEU A 18 -7.26 -4.84 4.01
CA LEU A 18 -6.07 -4.85 3.18
C LEU A 18 -6.34 -5.46 1.80
N TRP A 19 -7.04 -6.60 1.75
CA TRP A 19 -7.41 -7.25 0.48
C TRP A 19 -8.26 -6.32 -0.40
N LEU A 20 -9.30 -5.67 0.15
CA LEU A 20 -10.14 -4.75 -0.62
C LEU A 20 -9.36 -3.52 -1.10
N LEU A 21 -8.51 -2.93 -0.27
CA LEU A 21 -7.67 -1.80 -0.67
C LEU A 21 -6.71 -2.16 -1.80
N ILE A 22 -6.11 -3.36 -1.76
CA ILE A 22 -5.22 -3.85 -2.82
C ILE A 22 -5.96 -3.95 -4.15
N HIS A 23 -7.20 -4.42 -4.17
CA HIS A 23 -8.00 -4.63 -5.39
C HIS A 23 -8.80 -3.41 -5.83
N THR A 24 -8.79 -2.32 -5.06
CA THR A 24 -9.57 -1.11 -5.34
C THR A 24 -9.22 -0.48 -6.70
N PRO A 25 -10.21 0.06 -7.46
CA PRO A 25 -11.65 0.19 -7.17
C PRO A 25 -12.47 -0.94 -7.81
N ARG A 26 -12.03 -2.19 -7.70
CA ARG A 26 -12.80 -3.34 -8.19
C ARG A 26 -14.06 -3.51 -7.33
N HIS A 27 -15.20 -3.62 -7.99
CA HIS A 27 -16.43 -4.08 -7.34
C HIS A 27 -16.35 -5.59 -7.11
N VAL A 28 -16.59 -6.02 -5.88
CA VAL A 28 -16.61 -7.43 -5.50
C VAL A 28 -17.98 -7.77 -4.96
N ALA A 29 -18.60 -8.83 -5.49
CA ALA A 29 -19.90 -9.27 -5.00
C ALA A 29 -19.77 -9.80 -3.58
N PHE A 30 -20.76 -9.51 -2.74
CA PHE A 30 -20.75 -9.91 -1.34
C PHE A 30 -20.72 -11.44 -1.17
N THR A 31 -21.38 -12.17 -2.07
CA THR A 31 -21.32 -13.65 -2.15
C THR A 31 -19.91 -14.18 -2.43
N ASP A 32 -19.12 -13.45 -3.21
CA ASP A 32 -17.73 -13.82 -3.49
C ASP A 32 -16.87 -13.61 -2.24
N LEU A 33 -17.18 -12.58 -1.44
CA LEU A 33 -16.52 -12.32 -0.16
C LEU A 33 -16.85 -13.41 0.88
N GLU A 34 -18.12 -13.81 0.98
CA GLU A 34 -18.54 -14.94 1.83
C GLU A 34 -17.77 -16.22 1.48
N THR A 35 -17.67 -16.51 0.18
CA THR A 35 -16.94 -17.69 -0.32
C THR A 35 -15.44 -17.59 -0.05
N PHE A 36 -14.84 -16.42 -0.29
CA PHE A 36 -13.39 -16.22 -0.15
C PHE A 36 -12.93 -16.22 1.30
N PHE A 37 -13.69 -15.59 2.20
CA PHE A 37 -13.34 -15.50 3.62
C PHE A 37 -13.93 -16.65 4.47
N GLY A 38 -14.93 -17.37 3.96
CA GLY A 38 -15.57 -18.47 4.68
C GLY A 38 -16.39 -18.01 5.88
N GLU A 39 -16.93 -16.79 5.83
CA GLU A 39 -17.60 -16.13 6.95
C GLU A 39 -19.06 -15.79 6.58
N PRO A 40 -20.01 -15.85 7.54
CA PRO A 40 -21.40 -15.50 7.28
C PRO A 40 -21.59 -14.01 6.95
N ALA A 41 -22.63 -13.69 6.18
CA ALA A 41 -23.04 -12.32 5.83
C ALA A 41 -23.01 -11.33 7.00
N ASP A 42 -23.59 -11.68 8.15
CA ASP A 42 -23.69 -10.77 9.29
C ASP A 42 -22.30 -10.37 9.84
N VAL A 43 -21.34 -11.30 9.82
CA VAL A 43 -19.96 -11.06 10.24
C VAL A 43 -19.26 -10.13 9.25
N LEU A 44 -19.42 -10.38 7.95
CA LEU A 44 -18.84 -9.53 6.92
C LEU A 44 -19.44 -8.13 6.91
N HIS A 45 -20.75 -7.98 7.16
CA HIS A 45 -21.39 -6.68 7.32
C HIS A 45 -20.84 -5.91 8.52
N HIS A 46 -20.64 -6.58 9.65
CA HIS A 46 -19.99 -5.97 10.81
C HIS A 46 -18.56 -5.50 10.48
N ASP A 47 -17.79 -6.33 9.77
CA ASP A 47 -16.43 -5.99 9.36
C ASP A 47 -16.40 -4.84 8.34
N LEU A 48 -17.37 -4.74 7.43
CA LEU A 48 -17.53 -3.61 6.51
C LEU A 48 -17.86 -2.29 7.23
N ASN A 49 -18.68 -2.33 8.29
CA ASN A 49 -18.98 -1.14 9.08
C ASN A 49 -17.75 -0.64 9.83
N TRP A 50 -16.97 -1.56 10.40
CA TRP A 50 -15.68 -1.22 11.00
C TRP A 50 -14.73 -0.64 9.94
N MET A 51 -14.64 -1.28 8.77
CA MET A 51 -13.80 -0.85 7.65
C MET A 51 -14.16 0.56 7.19
N ALA A 52 -15.44 0.86 7.00
CA ALA A 52 -15.90 2.19 6.62
C ALA A 52 -15.48 3.25 7.64
N THR A 53 -15.55 2.92 8.93
CA THR A 53 -15.10 3.81 10.02
C THR A 53 -13.59 4.04 9.97
N PHE A 54 -12.80 2.98 9.82
CA PHE A 54 -11.34 3.06 9.70
C PHE A 54 -10.91 3.88 8.48
N LEU A 55 -11.49 3.58 7.32
CA LEU A 55 -11.14 4.20 6.04
C LEU A 55 -11.59 5.66 5.91
N HIS A 56 -12.61 6.06 6.68
CA HIS A 56 -13.05 7.46 6.72
C HIS A 56 -11.92 8.41 7.17
N SER A 57 -11.04 7.99 8.07
CA SER A 57 -9.90 8.78 8.53
C SER A 57 -8.86 9.09 7.43
N PHE A 58 -8.94 8.37 6.30
CA PHE A 58 -8.10 8.55 5.12
C PHE A 58 -8.87 9.21 3.96
N ASP A 59 -10.07 9.76 4.16
CA ASP A 59 -10.95 10.23 3.09
C ASP A 59 -11.23 9.15 2.03
N LEU A 60 -11.37 7.89 2.46
CA LEU A 60 -11.75 6.76 1.61
C LEU A 60 -13.19 6.36 1.90
N VAL A 61 -13.96 6.12 0.85
CA VAL A 61 -15.38 5.77 0.94
C VAL A 61 -15.55 4.30 0.61
N VAL A 62 -16.12 3.54 1.53
CA VAL A 62 -16.62 2.18 1.25
C VAL A 62 -18.02 2.33 0.69
N ASP A 63 -18.20 1.98 -0.58
CA ASP A 63 -19.50 1.96 -1.23
C ASP A 63 -20.00 0.51 -1.33
N PRO A 64 -20.94 0.12 -0.45
CA PRO A 64 -21.77 -1.03 -0.72
C PRO A 64 -22.79 -0.62 -1.79
N SER A 65 -22.41 -0.77 -3.07
CA SER A 65 -23.28 -0.36 -4.16
C SER A 65 -24.62 -1.11 -4.11
N VAL A 66 -25.64 -0.52 -4.71
CA VAL A 66 -26.86 -1.22 -5.10
C VAL A 66 -26.42 -2.50 -5.85
N ASP A 67 -27.00 -3.66 -5.52
CA ASP A 67 -26.64 -5.02 -5.97
C ASP A 67 -25.61 -5.81 -5.14
N GLN A 68 -25.44 -5.49 -3.84
CA GLN A 68 -24.59 -6.26 -2.92
C GLN A 68 -23.13 -6.36 -3.40
N ARG A 69 -22.58 -5.28 -3.96
CA ARG A 69 -21.16 -5.22 -4.31
C ARG A 69 -20.45 -4.21 -3.43
N VAL A 70 -19.22 -4.52 -3.05
CA VAL A 70 -18.39 -3.64 -2.24
C VAL A 70 -17.24 -3.12 -3.11
N ALA A 71 -17.03 -1.81 -3.05
CA ALA A 71 -15.84 -1.15 -3.59
C ALA A 71 -15.35 -0.08 -2.62
N ILE A 72 -14.07 0.28 -2.70
CA ILE A 72 -13.51 1.44 -2.01
C ILE A 72 -13.20 2.50 -3.06
N TYR A 73 -13.47 3.76 -2.73
CA TYR A 73 -13.17 4.91 -3.59
C TYR A 73 -12.38 5.96 -2.84
N GLY A 74 -11.54 6.68 -3.58
CA GLY A 74 -10.79 7.82 -3.08
C GLY A 74 -9.53 8.09 -3.88
N ARG A 75 -8.65 8.93 -3.35
CA ARG A 75 -7.37 9.26 -3.98
C ARG A 75 -6.36 8.14 -3.73
N GLU A 76 -5.58 7.80 -4.75
CA GLU A 76 -4.58 6.73 -4.66
C GLU A 76 -3.57 6.95 -3.53
N ALA A 77 -3.15 8.21 -3.30
CA ALA A 77 -2.26 8.55 -2.19
C ALA A 77 -2.85 8.15 -0.82
N ASN A 78 -4.17 8.25 -0.66
CA ASN A 78 -4.86 7.89 0.58
C ASN A 78 -5.00 6.37 0.70
N VAL A 79 -5.22 5.65 -0.40
CA VAL A 79 -5.17 4.18 -0.44
C VAL A 79 -3.80 3.68 0.01
N PHE A 80 -2.71 4.27 -0.52
CA PHE A 80 -1.35 3.94 -0.09
C PHE A 80 -1.11 4.19 1.39
N ARG A 81 -1.64 5.29 1.95
CA ARG A 81 -1.51 5.59 3.38
C ARG A 81 -2.27 4.59 4.24
N ALA A 82 -3.51 4.26 3.88
CA ALA A 82 -4.32 3.29 4.61
C ALA A 82 -3.69 1.90 4.59
N ILE A 83 -3.13 1.47 3.46
CA ILE A 83 -2.41 0.18 3.37
C ILE A 83 -1.19 0.17 4.29
N GLN A 84 -0.37 1.22 4.26
CA GLN A 84 0.83 1.29 5.12
C GLN A 84 0.48 1.24 6.62
N GLU A 85 -0.60 1.91 7.03
CA GLU A 85 -1.10 1.84 8.41
C GLU A 85 -1.52 0.40 8.78
N LEU A 86 -2.28 -0.26 7.91
CA LEU A 86 -2.70 -1.66 8.12
C LEU A 86 -1.51 -2.62 8.20
N LEU A 87 -0.49 -2.43 7.36
CA LEU A 87 0.72 -3.22 7.40
C LEU A 87 1.48 -3.03 8.72
N GLY A 88 1.44 -1.82 9.30
CA GLY A 88 1.95 -1.56 10.65
C GLY A 88 1.25 -2.41 11.72
N HIS A 89 -0.07 -2.57 11.63
CA HIS A 89 -0.85 -3.42 12.54
C HIS A 89 -0.70 -4.94 12.27
N LEU A 90 -0.36 -5.33 11.05
CA LEU A 90 -0.15 -6.72 10.64
C LEU A 90 1.30 -7.20 10.78
N LYS A 91 2.19 -6.35 11.29
CA LYS A 91 3.59 -6.70 11.57
C LYS A 91 3.65 -7.81 12.62
N THR A 92 4.43 -8.85 12.33
CA THR A 92 4.65 -9.98 13.28
C THR A 92 6.02 -10.02 13.90
N SER A 93 6.98 -9.40 13.24
CA SER A 93 8.37 -9.28 13.66
C SER A 93 9.02 -8.20 12.82
N ASP A 94 10.23 -7.82 13.18
CA ASP A 94 11.03 -6.93 12.36
C ASP A 94 11.28 -7.55 10.97
N ARG A 95 11.09 -6.75 9.93
CA ARG A 95 11.29 -7.12 8.53
C ARG A 95 10.34 -8.20 7.98
N GLN A 96 9.19 -8.44 8.63
CA GLN A 96 8.17 -9.38 8.13
C GLN A 96 6.75 -8.83 8.28
N THR A 97 5.97 -8.90 7.20
CA THR A 97 4.53 -8.63 7.17
C THR A 97 3.75 -9.92 6.96
N ARG A 98 2.78 -10.25 7.85
CA ARG A 98 2.00 -11.50 7.81
C ARG A 98 0.88 -11.52 6.76
N TYR A 99 1.08 -10.85 5.63
CA TYR A 99 0.20 -11.02 4.49
C TYR A 99 0.90 -11.95 3.51
N VAL A 100 0.68 -13.26 3.71
CA VAL A 100 1.25 -14.29 2.85
C VAL A 100 0.75 -14.05 1.43
N LEU A 101 1.66 -13.59 0.59
CA LEU A 101 1.49 -13.67 -0.85
C LEU A 101 1.94 -15.04 -1.29
N ASP A 102 1.28 -15.60 -2.30
CA ASP A 102 1.79 -16.75 -3.05
C ASP A 102 2.98 -16.31 -3.95
N ALA A 103 3.91 -15.49 -3.43
CA ALA A 103 5.01 -14.88 -4.18
C ALA A 103 6.28 -14.62 -3.31
N PRO A 104 6.89 -15.67 -2.70
CA PRO A 104 8.05 -15.52 -1.82
C PRO A 104 9.31 -14.94 -2.51
N THR A 105 9.43 -15.10 -3.83
CA THR A 105 10.53 -14.53 -4.62
C THR A 105 10.49 -13.01 -4.65
N MET A 106 9.30 -12.44 -4.76
CA MET A 106 9.09 -11.00 -4.80
C MET A 106 9.46 -10.37 -3.44
N GLU A 107 9.00 -10.94 -2.33
CA GLU A 107 9.34 -10.42 -0.99
C GLU A 107 10.85 -10.37 -0.75
N THR A 108 11.56 -11.40 -1.22
CA THR A 108 13.03 -11.48 -1.12
C THR A 108 13.70 -10.37 -1.94
N LYS A 109 13.23 -10.12 -3.17
CA LYS A 109 13.76 -9.03 -4.02
C LYS A 109 13.50 -7.66 -3.42
N LEU A 110 12.29 -7.41 -2.90
CA LEU A 110 11.96 -6.14 -2.26
C LEU A 110 12.79 -5.91 -0.99
N ALA A 111 12.97 -6.93 -0.15
CA ALA A 111 13.83 -6.85 1.02
C ALA A 111 15.28 -6.53 0.64
N ALA A 112 15.81 -7.19 -0.39
CA ALA A 112 17.16 -6.93 -0.89
C ALA A 112 17.35 -5.49 -1.37
N GLN A 113 16.33 -4.86 -1.97
CA GLN A 113 16.40 -3.45 -2.34
C GLN A 113 16.54 -2.53 -1.12
N VAL A 114 15.83 -2.81 -0.03
CA VAL A 114 15.95 -2.00 1.21
C VAL A 114 17.28 -2.26 1.92
N ASP A 115 17.81 -3.49 1.85
CA ASP A 115 19.16 -3.76 2.36
C ASP A 115 20.23 -3.01 1.55
N GLN A 116 20.10 -2.91 0.23
CA GLN A 116 20.98 -2.07 -0.61
C GLN A 116 20.91 -0.58 -0.25
N LEU A 117 19.73 -0.07 0.17
CA LEU A 117 19.61 1.31 0.64
C LEU A 117 20.50 1.58 1.86
N SER A 118 20.75 0.57 2.70
CA SER A 118 21.60 0.69 3.88
C SER A 118 23.08 0.90 3.54
N GLU A 119 23.47 0.71 2.27
CA GLU A 119 24.81 1.06 1.76
C GLU A 119 24.92 2.55 1.38
N LEU A 120 23.78 3.22 1.19
CA LEU A 120 23.70 4.62 0.76
C LEU A 120 23.38 5.56 1.94
N GLU A 121 22.52 5.12 2.86
CA GLU A 121 21.93 5.93 3.92
C GLU A 121 21.97 5.22 5.29
N THR A 122 21.87 5.99 6.37
CA THR A 122 21.70 5.41 7.71
C THR A 122 20.25 4.96 7.89
N VAL A 123 19.99 3.67 7.67
CA VAL A 123 18.65 3.08 7.76
C VAL A 123 18.46 2.36 9.09
N ASN A 124 17.63 2.92 9.97
CA ASN A 124 17.15 2.21 11.16
C ASN A 124 16.04 1.21 10.81
N ILE A 125 15.64 0.38 11.78
CA ILE A 125 14.66 -0.69 11.53
C ILE A 125 13.27 -0.17 11.13
N ASP A 126 12.87 0.97 11.68
CA ASP A 126 11.57 1.58 11.37
C ASP A 126 11.55 2.15 9.95
N THR A 127 12.65 2.79 9.54
CA THR A 127 12.86 3.28 8.17
C THR A 127 12.88 2.13 7.19
N TRP A 128 13.63 1.06 7.51
CA TRP A 128 13.66 -0.16 6.71
C TRP A 128 12.24 -0.69 6.49
N GLN A 129 11.44 -0.81 7.55
CA GLN A 129 10.08 -1.33 7.47
C GLN A 129 9.16 -0.41 6.69
N ALA A 130 9.26 0.91 6.87
CA ALA A 130 8.45 1.88 6.16
C ALA A 130 8.72 1.86 4.64
N VAL A 131 10.00 1.78 4.25
CA VAL A 131 10.40 1.68 2.84
C VAL A 131 9.95 0.34 2.26
N TYR A 132 10.17 -0.77 2.97
CA TYR A 132 9.69 -2.08 2.55
C TYR A 132 8.17 -2.11 2.35
N ASN A 133 7.40 -1.60 3.31
CA ASN A 133 5.94 -1.54 3.23
C ASN A 133 5.48 -0.70 2.04
N TYR A 134 6.20 0.39 1.71
CA TYR A 134 5.90 1.20 0.54
C TYR A 134 6.13 0.41 -0.76
N LEU A 135 7.29 -0.24 -0.92
CA LEU A 135 7.60 -1.06 -2.10
C LEU A 135 6.62 -2.23 -2.25
N TRP A 136 6.27 -2.87 -1.15
CA TRP A 136 5.26 -3.93 -1.13
C TRP A 136 3.90 -3.39 -1.57
N THR A 137 3.48 -2.25 -1.02
CA THR A 137 2.21 -1.60 -1.39
C THR A 137 2.19 -1.26 -2.87
N LEU A 138 3.30 -0.73 -3.39
CA LEU A 138 3.46 -0.39 -4.79
C LEU A 138 3.26 -1.63 -5.67
N ASN A 139 4.00 -2.70 -5.40
CA ASN A 139 3.87 -3.93 -6.17
C ASN A 139 2.43 -4.47 -6.15
N MET A 140 1.84 -4.60 -4.95
CA MET A 140 0.49 -5.16 -4.78
C MET A 140 -0.58 -4.33 -5.47
N ARG A 141 -0.50 -3.00 -5.36
CA ARG A 141 -1.46 -2.09 -6.00
C ARG A 141 -1.37 -2.17 -7.53
N TYR A 142 -0.18 -2.24 -8.09
CA TYR A 142 0.00 -2.38 -9.54
C TYR A 142 -0.31 -3.79 -10.06
N GLN A 143 -0.16 -4.83 -9.23
CA GLN A 143 -0.45 -6.20 -9.63
C GLN A 143 -1.94 -6.53 -9.63
N TYR A 144 -2.73 -5.95 -8.71
CA TYR A 144 -4.14 -6.34 -8.49
C TYR A 144 -5.15 -5.20 -8.60
N GLY A 145 -4.71 -3.96 -8.41
CA GLY A 145 -5.57 -2.78 -8.39
C GLY A 145 -5.63 -2.06 -9.74
N ARG A 146 -6.41 -0.98 -9.78
CA ARG A 146 -6.28 0.04 -10.83
C ARG A 146 -5.68 1.30 -10.22
N VAL A 147 -4.39 1.48 -10.41
CA VAL A 147 -3.65 2.61 -9.86
C VAL A 147 -3.80 3.82 -10.76
N LYS A 148 -4.24 4.94 -10.18
CA LYS A 148 -4.32 6.23 -10.87
C LYS A 148 -3.52 7.28 -10.12
N ARG A 149 -2.26 7.45 -10.52
CA ARG A 149 -1.40 8.54 -10.01
C ARG A 149 -1.70 9.86 -10.69
N ALA A 150 -1.45 10.96 -9.96
CA ALA A 150 -1.35 12.27 -10.56
C ALA A 150 -0.10 12.32 -11.45
N SER A 151 -0.11 13.20 -12.45
CA SER A 151 1.08 13.49 -13.25
C SER A 151 2.11 14.27 -12.42
N LEU A 152 3.39 14.18 -12.79
CA LEU A 152 4.50 14.82 -12.06
C LEU A 152 4.29 16.33 -11.87
N ASP A 153 3.90 17.02 -12.94
CA ASP A 153 3.65 18.46 -13.00
C ASP A 153 2.50 18.93 -12.09
N ARG A 154 1.63 18.02 -11.64
CA ARG A 154 0.59 18.32 -10.67
C ARG A 154 1.05 18.24 -9.21
N LEU A 155 2.13 17.52 -8.94
CA LEU A 155 2.65 17.33 -7.57
C LEU A 155 3.94 18.12 -7.32
N PHE A 156 4.73 18.35 -8.36
CA PHE A 156 6.05 18.97 -8.24
C PHE A 156 6.25 20.06 -9.27
N THR A 157 6.86 21.15 -8.83
CA THR A 157 7.44 22.17 -9.70
C THR A 157 8.73 21.64 -10.35
N PRO A 158 9.16 22.21 -11.49
CA PRO A 158 10.44 21.85 -12.11
C PRO A 158 11.64 21.97 -11.15
N ASP A 159 11.67 22.99 -10.31
CA ASP A 159 12.75 23.20 -9.34
C ASP A 159 12.77 22.11 -8.26
N GLN A 160 11.60 21.63 -7.83
CA GLN A 160 11.49 20.50 -6.90
C GLN A 160 11.95 19.19 -7.54
N LEU A 161 11.62 18.96 -8.81
CA LEU A 161 12.10 17.78 -9.54
C LEU A 161 13.62 17.81 -9.70
N ALA A 162 14.18 18.99 -10.03
CA ALA A 162 15.62 19.17 -10.09
C ALA A 162 16.26 18.85 -8.74
N LEU A 163 15.74 19.38 -7.63
CA LEU A 163 16.23 19.10 -6.28
C LEU A 163 16.18 17.59 -5.95
N ILE A 164 15.05 16.92 -6.21
CA ILE A 164 14.94 15.47 -5.98
C ILE A 164 15.97 14.71 -6.83
N SER A 165 16.18 15.12 -8.07
CA SER A 165 17.16 14.48 -8.96
C SER A 165 18.62 14.75 -8.56
N THR A 166 18.91 15.81 -7.78
CA THR A 166 20.26 16.07 -7.26
C THR A 166 20.69 15.05 -6.20
N GLU A 167 19.76 14.36 -5.55
CA GLU A 167 20.03 13.19 -4.71
C GLU A 167 20.35 11.96 -5.57
N SER A 168 21.40 12.05 -6.38
CA SER A 168 21.63 11.13 -7.51
C SER A 168 21.72 9.66 -7.08
N ALA A 169 22.28 9.38 -5.90
CA ALA A 169 22.40 8.02 -5.39
C ALA A 169 21.04 7.44 -4.99
N ILE A 170 20.27 8.14 -4.14
CA ILE A 170 18.94 7.71 -3.70
C ILE A 170 17.97 7.68 -4.87
N HIS A 171 18.05 8.66 -5.78
CA HIS A 171 17.19 8.70 -6.95
C HIS A 171 17.47 7.54 -7.91
N HIS A 172 18.74 7.21 -8.17
CA HIS A 172 19.11 6.05 -8.98
C HIS A 172 18.66 4.73 -8.33
N TRP A 173 18.90 4.58 -7.02
CA TRP A 173 18.37 3.45 -6.25
C TRP A 173 16.84 3.35 -6.34
N SER A 174 16.14 4.49 -6.28
CA SER A 174 14.68 4.53 -6.41
C SER A 174 14.23 4.04 -7.79
N GLN A 175 14.92 4.45 -8.86
CA GLN A 175 14.64 3.97 -10.22
C GLN A 175 14.84 2.45 -10.34
N GLN A 176 15.95 1.92 -9.80
CA GLN A 176 16.20 0.48 -9.77
C GLN A 176 15.12 -0.29 -9.00
N CYS A 177 14.63 0.26 -7.89
CA CYS A 177 13.52 -0.33 -7.15
C CYS A 177 12.24 -0.41 -8.00
N ILE A 178 11.95 0.63 -8.78
CA ILE A 178 10.80 0.62 -9.71
C ILE A 178 10.98 -0.47 -10.77
N ASP A 179 12.17 -0.59 -11.37
CA ASP A 179 12.47 -1.62 -12.37
C ASP A 179 12.28 -3.04 -11.79
N VAL A 180 12.73 -3.26 -10.55
CA VAL A 180 12.51 -4.53 -9.84
C VAL A 180 11.02 -4.80 -9.64
N VAL A 181 10.25 -3.80 -9.22
CA VAL A 181 8.79 -3.93 -9.05
C VAL A 181 8.11 -4.26 -10.38
N GLU A 182 8.45 -3.55 -11.46
CA GLU A 182 7.93 -3.79 -12.81
C GLU A 182 8.21 -5.22 -13.28
N SER A 183 9.42 -5.74 -13.02
CA SER A 183 9.85 -7.08 -13.43
C SER A 183 9.05 -8.22 -12.77
N GLU A 184 8.44 -7.95 -11.61
CA GLU A 184 7.64 -8.92 -10.85
C GLU A 184 6.13 -8.83 -11.14
N LEU A 185 5.70 -7.88 -11.96
CA LEU A 185 4.28 -7.76 -12.31
C LEU A 185 3.84 -8.92 -13.21
N LYS A 186 2.64 -9.43 -12.94
CA LYS A 186 2.02 -10.50 -13.75
C LYS A 186 1.76 -10.07 -15.19
N VAL A 187 1.51 -8.78 -15.39
CA VAL A 187 1.30 -8.15 -16.69
C VAL A 187 2.41 -7.13 -16.88
N PRO A 188 3.24 -7.23 -17.93
CA PRO A 188 4.29 -6.27 -18.22
C PRO A 188 3.69 -4.86 -18.33
N THR A 189 3.97 -4.03 -17.34
CA THR A 189 3.42 -2.68 -17.21
C THR A 189 4.53 -1.76 -16.74
N SER A 190 4.79 -0.69 -17.49
CA SER A 190 5.69 0.35 -17.02
C SER A 190 4.98 1.22 -16.00
N LEU A 191 5.57 1.33 -14.82
CA LEU A 191 5.14 2.21 -13.76
C LEU A 191 5.40 3.67 -14.18
N PRO A 192 4.50 4.60 -13.83
CA PRO A 192 4.71 6.00 -14.14
C PRO A 192 5.95 6.53 -13.42
N ILE A 193 6.73 7.35 -14.11
CA ILE A 193 7.98 7.93 -13.60
C ILE A 193 7.84 8.62 -12.23
N ILE A 194 6.64 9.08 -11.87
CA ILE A 194 6.37 9.70 -10.56
C ILE A 194 6.67 8.77 -9.37
N GLU A 195 6.61 7.45 -9.56
CA GLU A 195 6.87 6.50 -8.48
C GLU A 195 8.32 6.57 -7.99
N SER A 196 9.28 6.78 -8.89
CA SER A 196 10.69 6.93 -8.48
C SER A 196 10.89 8.22 -7.68
N TYR A 197 10.29 9.34 -8.11
CA TYR A 197 10.35 10.61 -7.38
C TYR A 197 9.68 10.53 -6.00
N LEU A 198 8.51 9.89 -5.92
CA LEU A 198 7.81 9.70 -4.64
C LEU A 198 8.61 8.80 -3.68
N LEU A 199 9.26 7.77 -4.21
CA LEU A 199 10.12 6.89 -3.42
C LEU A 199 11.38 7.63 -2.93
N THR A 200 12.04 8.40 -3.81
CA THR A 200 13.21 9.23 -3.43
C THR A 200 12.87 10.19 -2.31
N LEU A 201 11.77 10.95 -2.46
CA LEU A 201 11.33 11.89 -1.43
C LEU A 201 11.00 11.18 -0.12
N ARG A 202 10.37 10.00 -0.18
CA ARG A 202 10.03 9.22 1.02
C ARG A 202 11.27 8.75 1.75
N VAL A 203 12.28 8.23 1.05
CA VAL A 203 13.54 7.83 1.69
C VAL A 203 14.21 9.03 2.32
N TRP A 204 14.33 10.13 1.58
CA TRP A 204 14.94 11.37 2.09
C TRP A 204 14.28 11.85 3.39
N LEU A 205 12.94 11.88 3.43
CA LEU A 205 12.17 12.27 4.63
C LEU A 205 12.28 11.29 5.82
N LEU A 206 12.77 10.06 5.60
CA LEU A 206 12.92 9.07 6.66
C LEU A 206 14.36 8.98 7.16
N THR A 207 15.34 9.40 6.36
CA THR A 207 16.77 9.32 6.71
C THR A 207 17.37 10.66 7.15
N HIS A 208 16.63 11.77 7.00
CA HIS A 208 17.02 13.14 7.38
C HIS A 208 16.02 13.76 8.35
#